data_AF-A0A2V9NWE0-F1
#
_entry.id   AF-A0A2V9NWE0-F1
#
_cell.length_a   1.000
_cell.length_b   1.000
_cell.length_c   1.000
_cell.angle_alpha   90.00
_cell.angle_beta   90.00
_cell.angle_gamma   90.00
#
_symmetry.space_group_name_H-M   'P 1'
#
loop_
_entity.id
_entity.type
_entity.pdbx_description
1 polymer ?
#
loop_
_entity_poly.entity_id
_entity_poly.type
_entity_poly.pdbx_seq_one_letter_code
_entity_poly.pdbx_strand_id
1 'polypeptide(L)'
;MMPIRDVVIFPYMMTPFVVGRESSVHALEEALAADKKIFLATQHDASVDEPKPNEIYQVGTIVNIVQSLKLPDGNIKVLVEGIERGKILQISETDGYMQVS
;
A
#
# COMPACT_ATOMS: atom_id res chain seq x y z
N MET A 1 4.57 -3.56 -0.97
CA MET A 1 3.58 -3.20 0.09
C MET A 1 3.52 -1.69 0.20
N MET A 2 2.44 -1.16 0.76
CA MET A 2 2.27 0.28 0.95
C MET A 2 1.84 0.58 2.40
N PRO A 3 2.63 1.38 3.15
CA PRO A 3 2.20 1.92 4.43
C PRO A 3 1.05 2.92 4.24
N ILE A 4 -0.01 2.81 5.05
CA ILE A 4 -1.16 3.73 5.03
C ILE A 4 -1.34 4.43 6.39
N ARG A 5 -1.89 5.65 6.38
CA ARG A 5 -1.97 6.55 7.54
C ARG A 5 -3.39 6.78 8.03
N ASP A 6 -4.27 7.17 7.12
CA ASP A 6 -5.55 7.77 7.48
C ASP A 6 -6.70 6.77 7.50
N VAL A 7 -6.47 5.57 6.95
CA VAL A 7 -7.51 4.56 6.77
C VAL A 7 -6.98 3.18 7.15
N VAL A 8 -7.88 2.33 7.62
CA VAL A 8 -7.62 0.89 7.76
C VAL A 8 -8.60 0.18 6.83
N ILE A 9 -8.07 -0.57 5.86
CA ILE A 9 -8.89 -1.30 4.90
C ILE A 9 -9.12 -2.71 5.41
N PHE A 10 -10.37 -3.11 5.54
CA PHE A 10 -10.76 -4.48 5.89
C PHE A 10 -11.17 -5.28 4.63
N PRO A 11 -11.17 -6.61 4.71
CA PRO A 11 -11.77 -7.45 3.66
C PRO A 11 -13.15 -6.97 3.24
N TYR A 12 -13.42 -7.04 1.93
CA TYR A 12 -14.65 -6.63 1.25
C TYR A 12 -14.93 -5.13 1.21
N MET A 13 -14.06 -4.28 1.78
CA MET A 13 -14.20 -2.84 1.67
C MET A 13 -13.71 -2.33 0.32
N MET A 14 -14.53 -1.50 -0.33
CA MET A 14 -14.13 -0.68 -1.48
C MET A 14 -13.71 0.70 -0.97
N THR A 15 -12.45 1.09 -1.14
CA THR A 15 -11.94 2.34 -0.56
C THR A 15 -11.08 3.09 -1.56
N PRO A 16 -11.44 4.35 -1.90
CA PRO A 16 -10.57 5.21 -2.69
C PRO A 16 -9.55 5.92 -1.79
N PHE A 17 -8.31 6.08 -2.27
CA PHE A 17 -7.31 6.93 -1.62
C PHE A 17 -6.30 7.49 -2.64
N VAL A 18 -5.44 8.41 -2.19
CA VAL A 18 -4.44 9.07 -3.02
C VAL A 18 -3.05 8.62 -2.58
N VAL A 19 -2.21 8.28 -3.56
CA VAL A 19 -0.82 7.87 -3.39
C VAL A 19 0.08 8.98 -3.94
N GLY A 20 1.01 9.46 -3.13
CA GLY A 20 1.92 10.54 -3.51
C GLY A 20 3.39 10.35 -3.14
N ARG A 21 3.72 9.40 -2.25
CA ARG A 21 5.13 9.10 -1.94
C ARG A 21 5.74 8.34 -3.10
N GLU A 22 6.97 8.68 -3.46
CA GLU A 22 7.71 8.01 -4.53
C GLU A 22 7.78 6.48 -4.32
N SER A 23 8.15 6.04 -3.11
CA SER A 23 8.20 4.62 -2.74
C SER A 23 6.85 3.89 -2.86
N SER A 24 5.74 4.60 -2.57
CA SER A 24 4.39 4.04 -2.66
C SER A 24 3.86 4.03 -4.11
N VAL A 25 4.23 5.04 -4.90
CA VAL A 25 3.95 5.08 -6.34
C VAL A 25 4.67 3.93 -7.03
N HIS A 26 5.95 3.70 -6.74
CA HIS A 26 6.69 2.56 -7.29
C HIS A 26 6.06 1.22 -6.88
N ALA A 27 5.73 1.02 -5.61
CA ALA A 27 5.05 -0.19 -5.15
C ALA A 27 3.71 -0.43 -5.88
N LEU A 28 2.98 0.63 -6.20
CA LEU A 28 1.72 0.57 -6.93
C LEU A 28 1.93 0.20 -8.41
N GLU A 29 2.92 0.81 -9.07
CA GLU A 29 3.24 0.53 -10.47
C GLU A 29 3.67 -0.93 -10.67
N GLU A 30 4.50 -1.45 -9.77
CA GLU A 30 4.91 -2.86 -9.76
C GLU A 30 3.72 -3.81 -9.54
N ALA A 31 2.82 -3.47 -8.61
CA ALA A 31 1.60 -4.24 -8.38
C ALA A 31 0.67 -4.24 -9.61
N LEU A 32 0.55 -3.09 -10.30
CA LEU A 32 -0.25 -2.96 -11.52
C LEU A 32 0.33 -3.76 -12.70
N ALA A 33 1.65 -3.90 -12.76
CA ALA A 33 2.36 -4.71 -13.76
C ALA A 33 2.28 -6.22 -13.49
N ALA A 34 2.04 -6.61 -12.24
CA ALA A 34 1.90 -8.00 -11.79
C ALA A 34 0.42 -8.46 -11.78
N ASP A 35 -0.07 -8.97 -10.65
CA ASP A 35 -1.42 -9.53 -10.49
C ASP A 35 -2.43 -8.54 -9.92
N LYS A 36 -2.09 -7.23 -9.90
CA LYS A 36 -2.90 -6.14 -9.35
C LYS A 36 -3.20 -6.26 -7.86
N LYS A 37 -2.41 -7.06 -7.13
CA LYS A 37 -2.53 -7.14 -5.67
C LYS A 37 -1.45 -6.34 -4.99
N ILE A 38 -1.83 -5.72 -3.87
CA ILE A 38 -0.89 -5.03 -3.00
C ILE A 38 -1.25 -5.28 -1.54
N PHE A 39 -0.23 -5.50 -0.72
CA PHE A 39 -0.40 -5.57 0.72
C PHE A 39 -0.38 -4.17 1.33
N LEU A 40 -1.43 -3.82 2.07
CA LEU A 40 -1.55 -2.57 2.79
C LEU A 40 -1.48 -2.81 4.30
N ALA A 41 -0.65 -2.04 4.99
CA ALA A 41 -0.56 -2.06 6.44
C ALA A 41 -0.44 -0.64 6.99
N THR A 42 -1.01 -0.40 8.15
CA THR A 42 -0.94 0.91 8.78
C THR A 42 0.43 1.13 9.43
N GLN A 43 0.87 2.38 9.45
CA GLN A 43 2.02 2.78 10.28
C GLN A 43 1.58 3.06 11.73
N HIS A 44 2.51 2.95 12.67
CA HIS A 44 2.25 3.23 14.09
C HIS A 44 1.95 4.71 14.34
N ASP A 45 2.68 5.60 13.66
CA ASP A 45 2.54 7.04 13.78
C ASP A 45 2.29 7.64 12.39
N ALA A 46 1.11 8.21 12.16
CA ALA A 46 0.71 8.80 10.89
C ALA A 46 1.54 10.02 10.46
N SER A 47 2.28 10.65 11.38
CA SER A 47 3.15 11.81 11.08
C SER A 47 4.49 11.41 10.45
N VAL A 48 4.91 10.15 10.60
CA VAL A 48 6.22 9.67 10.11
C VAL A 48 6.18 9.46 8.62
N ASP A 49 6.97 10.26 7.91
CA ASP A 49 7.07 10.22 6.45
C ASP A 49 7.60 8.89 5.93
N GLU A 50 8.87 8.57 6.08
CA GLU A 50 9.35 7.27 5.62
C GLU A 50 9.39 6.30 6.81
N PRO A 51 8.32 5.52 7.10
CA PRO A 51 8.32 4.61 8.23
C PRO A 51 9.32 3.48 7.97
N LYS A 52 10.06 3.11 9.00
CA LYS A 52 10.90 1.93 8.99
C LYS A 52 10.04 0.67 9.08
N PRO A 53 10.58 -0.50 8.68
CA PRO A 53 9.88 -1.78 8.77
C PRO A 53 9.30 -2.09 10.17
N ASN A 54 9.96 -1.66 11.25
CA ASN A 54 9.51 -1.86 12.63
C ASN A 54 8.48 -0.82 13.12
N GLU A 55 8.16 0.18 12.30
CA GLU A 55 7.15 1.22 12.56
C GLU A 55 5.83 0.95 11.84
N ILE A 56 5.70 -0.25 11.26
CA ILE A 56 4.55 -0.70 10.48
C ILE A 56 3.93 -1.90 11.18
N TYR A 57 2.61 -1.91 11.29
CA TYR A 57 1.90 -3.06 11.82
C TYR A 57 2.11 -4.29 10.93
N GLN A 58 2.49 -5.42 11.54
CA GLN A 58 2.75 -6.66 10.80
C GLN A 58 1.49 -7.28 10.19
N VAL A 59 0.31 -6.94 10.71
CA VAL A 59 -0.96 -7.43 10.17
C VAL A 59 -1.60 -6.32 9.35
N GLY A 60 -2.01 -6.68 8.15
CA GLY A 60 -2.61 -5.78 7.18
C GLY A 60 -3.58 -6.54 6.29
N THR A 61 -3.89 -5.96 5.13
CA THR A 61 -4.87 -6.48 4.20
C THR A 61 -4.26 -6.58 2.81
N ILE A 62 -4.39 -7.75 2.19
CA ILE A 62 -4.16 -7.90 0.76
C ILE A 62 -5.36 -7.27 0.06
N VAL A 63 -5.10 -6.32 -0.84
CA VAL A 63 -6.16 -5.66 -1.62
C VAL A 63 -5.93 -5.88 -3.11
N ASN A 64 -7.01 -5.88 -3.87
CA ASN A 64 -7.00 -5.80 -5.33
C ASN A 64 -7.10 -4.35 -5.79
N ILE A 65 -6.32 -3.95 -6.79
CA ILE A 65 -6.41 -2.63 -7.40
C ILE A 65 -7.48 -2.67 -8.48
N VAL A 66 -8.60 -1.98 -8.22
CA VAL A 66 -9.77 -1.93 -9.11
C VAL A 66 -9.57 -0.87 -10.19
N GLN A 67 -9.09 0.31 -9.81
CA GLN A 67 -8.85 1.42 -10.73
C GLN A 67 -7.70 2.31 -10.23
N SER A 68 -6.96 2.88 -11.18
CA SER A 68 -5.93 3.89 -10.93
C SER A 68 -6.08 5.06 -11.90
N LEU A 69 -5.92 6.29 -11.41
CA LEU A 69 -5.95 7.51 -12.21
C LEU A 69 -4.80 8.41 -11.79
N LYS A 70 -3.87 8.69 -12.72
CA LYS A 70 -2.79 9.64 -12.52
C LYS A 70 -3.34 11.07 -12.60
N LEU A 71 -3.09 11.85 -11.56
CA LEU A 71 -3.53 13.24 -11.45
C LEU A 71 -2.46 14.19 -12.04
N PRO A 72 -2.83 15.43 -12.42
CA PRO A 72 -1.90 16.38 -13.05
C PRO A 72 -0.71 16.79 -12.16
N ASP A 73 -0.86 16.67 -10.84
CA ASP A 73 0.17 16.95 -9.84
C ASP A 73 1.17 15.80 -9.63
N GLY A 74 0.98 14.68 -10.35
CA GLY A 74 1.82 13.48 -10.25
C GLY A 74 1.31 12.44 -9.26
N ASN A 75 0.36 12.79 -8.38
CA ASN A 75 -0.26 11.84 -7.47
C ASN A 75 -1.14 10.83 -8.23
N ILE A 76 -1.38 9.67 -7.63
CA ILE A 76 -2.25 8.64 -8.21
C ILE A 76 -3.45 8.43 -7.29
N LYS A 77 -4.66 8.67 -7.81
CA LYS A 77 -5.90 8.27 -7.15
C LYS A 77 -6.18 6.81 -7.46
N VAL A 78 -6.31 5.99 -6.44
CA VAL A 78 -6.59 4.55 -6.59
C VAL A 78 -7.91 4.19 -5.92
N LEU A 79 -8.59 3.19 -6.47
CA LEU A 79 -9.70 2.48 -5.86
C LEU A 79 -9.28 1.04 -5.65
N VAL A 80 -9.39 0.56 -4.42
CA VAL A 80 -9.02 -0.82 -4.05
C VAL A 80 -10.18 -1.55 -3.40
N GLU A 81 -10.14 -2.89 -3.50
CA GLU A 81 -11.03 -3.82 -2.82
C GLU A 81 -10.22 -4.68 -1.83
N GLY A 82 -10.60 -4.70 -0.56
CA GLY A 82 -10.00 -5.62 0.41
C GLY A 82 -10.34 -7.07 0.11
N ILE A 83 -9.35 -7.96 0.05
CA ILE A 83 -9.56 -9.40 -0.19
C ILE A 83 -9.57 -10.15 1.15
N GLU A 84 -8.44 -10.14 1.85
CA GLU A 84 -8.23 -10.91 3.07
C GLU A 84 -7.12 -10.30 3.93
N ARG A 85 -7.03 -10.72 5.18
CA ARG A 85 -5.95 -10.29 6.09
C ARG A 85 -4.70 -11.13 5.83
N GLY A 86 -3.54 -10.48 5.92
CA GLY A 86 -2.24 -11.14 5.89
C GLY A 86 -1.37 -10.69 7.05
N LYS A 87 -0.38 -11.53 7.39
CA LYS A 87 0.67 -11.17 8.33
C LYS A 87 2.01 -11.21 7.60
N ILE A 88 2.75 -10.10 7.68
CA ILE A 88 4.11 -9.98 7.20
C ILE A 88 5.00 -10.98 7.96
N LEU A 89 5.71 -11.83 7.23
CA LEU A 89 6.75 -12.71 7.75
C LEU A 89 8.13 -12.11 7.52
N GLN A 90 8.32 -11.43 6.40
CA GLN A 90 9.57 -10.75 6.05
C GLN A 90 9.31 -9.46 5.29
N ILE A 91 10.14 -8.44 5.55
CA ILE A 91 10.17 -7.19 4.79
C ILE A 91 11.54 -7.09 4.13
N SER A 92 11.56 -6.81 2.83
CA SER A 92 12.77 -6.43 2.09
C SER A 92 12.54 -5.12 1.36
N GLU A 93 13.62 -4.40 1.08
CA GLU A 93 13.59 -3.20 0.25
C GLU A 93 14.24 -3.53 -1.09
N THR A 94 13.50 -3.32 -2.17
CA THR A 94 13.92 -3.65 -3.53
C THR A 94 13.52 -2.47 -4.41
N ASP A 95 14.45 -1.93 -5.21
CA ASP A 95 14.18 -0.86 -6.18
C ASP A 95 13.43 0.37 -5.60
N GLY A 96 13.75 0.74 -4.36
CA GLY A 96 13.19 1.93 -3.69
C GLY A 96 11.77 1.76 -3.15
N TYR A 97 11.27 0.52 -3.05
CA TYR A 97 10.00 0.22 -2.39
C TYR A 97 10.08 -1.03 -1.50
N MET A 98 9.14 -1.14 -0.56
CA MET A 98 9.07 -2.30 0.34
C MET A 98 8.36 -3.49 -0.32
N GLN A 99 8.96 -4.66 -0.25
CA GLN A 99 8.37 -5.95 -0.59
C GLN A 99 8.13 -6.77 0.68
N VAL A 100 7.08 -7.59 0.67
CA VAL A 100 6.72 -8.46 1.81
C VAL A 100 6.35 -9.85 1.35
N SER A 101 6.65 -10.82 2.20
CA SER A 101 6.18 -12.22 2.12
C SER A 101 5.46 -12.65 3.38
#